data_AF-A0A5K1A0H8-F1
#
_entry.id   AF-A0A5K1A0H8-F1
#
_cell.length_a   1.000
_cell.length_b   1.000
_cell.length_c   1.000
_cell.angle_alpha   90.00
_cell.angle_beta   90.00
_cell.angle_gamma   90.00
#
_symmetry.space_group_name_H-M   'P 1'
#
loop_
_entity.id
_entity.type
_entity.pdbx_description
1 polymer ?
#
loop_
_entity_poly.entity_id
_entity_poly.type
_entity_poly.pdbx_seq_one_letter_code
_entity_poly.pdbx_strand_id
1 'polypeptide(L)'
;TNLTASGPRPNPQGSYHYGLINLTRTIQLSSTTAVLNRKQRYAVNSVSFVPADTPLKLADHFHISGVFTLGSIPDAPNGAPVRLDTSVMASDYRVFVEIVFQNRENVVQSWHLDGYSFFVVG
;
A
#
# COMPACT_ATOMS: atom_id res chain seq x y z
N THR A 1 -49.07 -8.73 8.60
CA THR A 1 -47.62 -8.72 8.31
C THR A 1 -47.14 -7.31 8.53
N ASN A 2 -46.40 -7.08 9.62
CA ASN A 2 -45.95 -5.76 10.05
C ASN A 2 -44.68 -5.38 9.24
N LEU A 3 -44.81 -4.41 8.34
CA LEU A 3 -43.75 -3.91 7.46
C LEU A 3 -43.37 -2.47 7.85
N THR A 4 -42.92 -2.27 9.10
CA THR A 4 -42.21 -1.05 9.46
C THR A 4 -40.83 -1.06 8.81
N ALA A 5 -40.75 -0.55 7.58
CA ALA A 5 -39.50 -0.17 6.97
C ALA A 5 -38.90 0.96 7.81
N SER A 6 -37.77 0.68 8.48
CA SER A 6 -36.98 1.69 9.19
C SER A 6 -36.62 2.79 8.19
N GLY A 7 -36.95 4.04 8.54
CA GLY A 7 -36.78 5.20 7.69
C GLY A 7 -35.31 5.47 7.31
N PRO A 8 -35.09 6.37 6.34
CA PRO A 8 -33.75 6.79 5.90
C PRO A 8 -32.88 7.15 7.10
N ARG A 9 -31.65 6.61 7.15
CA ARG A 9 -30.70 6.96 8.22
C ARG A 9 -30.35 8.46 8.12
N PRO A 10 -30.26 9.21 9.24
CA PRO A 10 -29.95 10.64 9.23
C PRO A 10 -28.55 11.00 8.73
N ASN A 11 -27.65 10.02 8.59
CA ASN A 11 -26.34 10.27 8.01
C ASN A 11 -26.44 10.12 6.48
N PRO A 12 -25.93 11.08 5.69
CA PRO A 12 -25.97 11.00 4.23
C PRO A 12 -25.49 9.61 3.76
N GLN A 13 -26.40 8.83 3.15
CA GLN A 13 -26.05 7.63 2.41
C GLN A 13 -26.00 8.03 0.94
N GLY A 14 -24.81 8.36 0.45
CA GLY A 14 -24.62 8.82 -0.92
C GLY A 14 -23.17 9.17 -1.24
N SER A 15 -22.79 8.86 -2.48
CA SER A 15 -21.62 9.26 -3.26
C SER A 15 -20.56 10.10 -2.53
N TYR A 16 -19.45 9.48 -2.13
CA TYR A 16 -18.24 10.26 -1.87
C TYR A 16 -17.77 10.85 -3.21
N HIS A 17 -17.88 12.17 -3.36
CA HIS A 17 -17.18 12.88 -4.43
C HIS A 17 -15.69 12.82 -4.11
N TYR A 18 -15.04 11.71 -4.45
CA TYR A 18 -13.65 11.44 -4.07
C TYR A 18 -12.69 12.55 -4.52
N GLY A 19 -13.00 13.25 -5.63
CA GLY A 19 -12.23 14.40 -6.11
C GLY A 19 -12.37 15.69 -5.28
N LEU A 20 -13.25 15.73 -4.28
CA LEU A 20 -13.41 16.86 -3.34
C LEU A 20 -12.80 16.57 -1.95
N ILE A 21 -12.29 15.35 -1.73
CA ILE A 21 -11.62 14.98 -0.48
C ILE A 21 -10.15 15.36 -0.61
N ASN A 22 -9.64 16.14 0.34
CA ASN A 22 -8.23 16.53 0.33
C ASN A 22 -7.34 15.29 0.47
N LEU A 23 -6.42 15.11 -0.49
CA LEU A 23 -5.35 14.12 -0.40
C LEU A 23 -4.49 14.44 0.82
N THR A 24 -4.32 13.44 1.68
CA THR A 24 -3.45 13.55 2.85
C THR A 24 -2.03 13.10 2.50
N ARG A 25 -1.89 12.16 1.56
CA ARG A 25 -0.61 11.58 1.17
C ARG A 25 -0.69 10.98 -0.22
N THR A 26 0.36 11.17 -1.01
CA THR A 26 0.54 10.50 -2.31
C THR A 26 1.68 9.50 -2.19
N ILE A 27 1.42 8.26 -2.62
CA ILE A 27 2.39 7.16 -2.65
C ILE A 27 2.62 6.80 -4.11
N GLN A 28 3.83 7.00 -4.61
CA GLN A 28 4.24 6.59 -5.95
C GLN A 28 5.03 5.29 -5.88
N LEU A 29 4.42 4.19 -6.32
CA LEU A 29 5.04 2.88 -6.36
C LEU A 29 5.64 2.63 -7.74
N SER A 30 6.97 2.68 -7.84
CA SER A 30 7.66 2.38 -9.08
C SER A 30 8.35 1.03 -9.05
N SER A 31 8.08 0.25 -10.09
CA SER A 31 8.71 -1.06 -10.28
C SER A 31 10.11 -0.92 -10.86
N THR A 32 11.00 -1.79 -10.41
CA THR A 32 12.40 -1.86 -10.87
C THR A 32 12.87 -3.31 -10.87
N THR A 33 13.71 -3.64 -11.84
CA THR A 33 14.40 -4.93 -11.94
C THR A 33 15.88 -4.78 -11.56
N ALA A 34 16.41 -5.77 -10.84
CA ALA A 34 17.84 -5.82 -10.50
C ALA A 34 18.33 -7.25 -10.28
N VAL A 35 19.63 -7.47 -10.53
CA VAL A 35 20.29 -8.73 -10.19
C VAL A 35 20.96 -8.58 -8.82
N LEU A 36 20.45 -9.30 -7.82
CA LEU A 36 21.04 -9.35 -6.47
C LEU A 36 21.44 -10.78 -6.15
N ASN A 37 22.65 -10.98 -5.62
CA ASN A 37 23.17 -12.31 -5.27
C ASN A 37 23.04 -13.33 -6.42
N ARG A 38 23.35 -12.90 -7.66
CA ARG A 38 23.24 -13.69 -8.90
C ARG A 38 21.81 -14.14 -9.25
N LYS A 39 20.78 -13.55 -8.64
CA LYS A 39 19.36 -13.85 -8.91
C LYS A 39 18.65 -12.61 -9.43
N GLN A 40 17.88 -12.76 -10.50
CA GLN A 40 16.96 -11.72 -10.99
C GLN A 40 15.89 -11.45 -9.94
N ARG A 41 15.67 -10.18 -9.62
CA ARG A 41 14.67 -9.75 -8.64
C ARG A 41 13.89 -8.55 -9.14
N TYR A 42 12.67 -8.45 -8.64
CA TYR A 42 11.78 -7.33 -8.82
C TYR A 42 11.67 -6.59 -7.49
N ALA A 43 11.61 -5.27 -7.58
CA ALA A 43 11.56 -4.37 -6.46
C ALA A 43 10.53 -3.27 -6.72
N VAL A 44 10.02 -2.71 -5.62
CA VAL A 44 9.15 -1.53 -5.62
C VAL A 44 9.86 -0.46 -4.83
N ASN A 45 10.04 0.73 -5.40
CA ASN A 45 10.78 1.83 -4.79
C ASN A 45 12.13 1.38 -4.19
N SER A 46 12.88 0.60 -4.98
CA SER A 46 14.19 0.04 -4.62
C SER A 46 14.21 -1.02 -3.50
N VAL A 47 13.05 -1.53 -3.08
CA VAL A 47 12.97 -2.63 -2.10
C VAL A 47 12.41 -3.89 -2.75
N SER A 48 13.21 -4.96 -2.73
CA SER A 48 12.78 -6.30 -3.12
C SER A 48 12.36 -7.06 -1.87
N PHE A 49 11.06 -7.32 -1.75
CA PHE A 49 10.47 -7.88 -0.54
C PHE A 49 11.01 -9.27 -0.20
N VAL A 50 11.33 -9.48 1.08
CA VAL A 50 11.61 -10.78 1.67
C VAL A 50 10.64 -10.99 2.84
N PRO A 51 9.91 -12.12 2.88
CA PRO A 51 9.03 -12.41 4.00
C PRO A 51 9.84 -12.57 5.29
N ALA A 52 9.34 -12.00 6.38
CA ALA A 52 9.92 -12.24 7.70
C ALA A 52 9.46 -13.60 8.25
N ASP A 53 10.28 -14.18 9.13
CA ASP A 53 9.98 -15.46 9.78
C ASP A 53 8.76 -15.36 10.72
N THR A 54 8.50 -14.16 11.26
CA THR A 54 7.34 -13.86 12.11
C THR A 54 6.31 -13.02 11.33
N PRO A 55 5.01 -13.39 11.34
CA PRO A 55 3.97 -12.59 10.70
C PRO A 55 3.91 -11.16 11.24
N LEU A 56 3.89 -10.16 10.34
CA LEU A 56 4.04 -8.74 10.69
C LEU A 56 3.02 -8.25 11.71
N LYS A 57 1.74 -8.67 11.57
CA LYS A 57 0.68 -8.30 12.51
C LYS A 57 0.92 -8.86 13.92
N LEU A 58 1.50 -10.05 14.03
CA LEU A 58 1.84 -10.64 15.33
C LEU A 58 3.06 -9.96 15.93
N ALA A 59 4.07 -9.68 15.11
CA ALA A 59 5.26 -8.94 15.54
C ALA A 59 4.90 -7.56 16.08
N ASP A 60 4.01 -6.83 15.40
CA ASP A 60 3.48 -5.54 15.84
C ASP A 60 2.67 -5.68 17.14
N HIS A 61 1.70 -6.61 17.18
CA HIS A 61 0.83 -6.81 18.35
C HIS A 61 1.59 -7.16 19.64
N PHE A 62 2.61 -8.01 19.55
CA PHE A 62 3.43 -8.43 20.69
C PHE A 62 4.71 -7.59 20.87
N HIS A 63 4.89 -6.52 20.09
CA HIS A 63 6.06 -5.63 20.16
C HIS A 63 7.41 -6.36 20.00
N ILE A 64 7.48 -7.32 19.07
CA ILE A 64 8.68 -8.09 18.79
C ILE A 64 9.63 -7.25 17.92
N SER A 65 10.76 -6.84 18.49
CA SER A 65 11.78 -6.05 17.79
C SER A 65 12.53 -6.87 16.73
N GLY A 66 13.00 -6.20 15.68
CA GLY A 66 13.91 -6.79 14.69
C GLY A 66 13.23 -7.60 13.57
N VAL A 67 11.90 -7.71 13.57
CA VAL A 67 11.15 -8.41 12.51
C VAL A 67 10.98 -7.55 11.27
N PHE A 68 10.67 -6.26 11.45
CA PHE A 68 10.54 -5.28 10.38
C PHE A 68 10.93 -3.90 10.88
N THR A 69 11.18 -2.99 9.95
CA THR A 69 11.35 -1.56 10.24
C THR A 69 10.17 -0.80 9.64
N LEU A 70 9.47 -0.02 10.47
CA LEU A 70 8.37 0.82 10.01
C LEU A 70 8.92 1.95 9.12
N GLY A 71 8.33 2.16 7.94
CA GLY A 71 8.84 3.12 6.96
C GLY A 71 10.06 2.61 6.17
N SER A 72 10.29 1.30 6.14
CA SER A 72 11.41 0.70 5.40
C SER A 72 11.25 0.76 3.88
N ILE A 73 10.15 1.28 3.34
CA ILE A 73 9.97 1.57 1.93
C ILE A 73 9.55 3.03 1.78
N PRO A 74 10.20 3.80 0.89
CA PRO A 74 9.85 5.21 0.72
C PRO A 74 8.55 5.36 -0.08
N ASP A 75 7.87 6.47 0.14
CA ASP A 75 6.61 6.80 -0.54
C ASP A 75 6.78 7.02 -2.04
N ALA A 76 7.97 7.39 -2.48
CA ALA A 76 8.31 7.62 -3.88
C ALA A 76 9.69 7.02 -4.20
N PRO A 77 9.98 6.69 -5.48
CA PRO A 77 11.30 6.20 -5.87
C PRO A 77 12.35 7.30 -5.61
N ASN A 78 13.42 6.94 -4.88
CA ASN A 78 14.47 7.86 -4.46
C ASN A 78 15.82 7.63 -5.18
N GLY A 79 15.84 6.74 -6.19
CA GLY A 79 17.07 6.38 -6.90
C GLY A 79 18.06 5.53 -6.08
N ALA A 80 17.66 5.06 -4.89
CA ALA A 80 18.52 4.17 -4.11
C ALA A 80 18.78 2.84 -4.85
N PRO A 81 19.93 2.19 -4.63
CA PRO A 81 20.17 0.84 -5.12
C PRO A 81 19.11 -0.13 -4.59
N VAL A 82 18.76 -1.12 -5.41
CA VAL A 82 17.83 -2.17 -4.98
C VAL A 82 18.45 -2.94 -3.80
N ARG A 83 17.66 -3.18 -2.75
CA ARG A 83 18.04 -3.99 -1.59
C ARG A 83 16.95 -4.98 -1.19
N LEU A 84 17.34 -6.00 -0.44
CA LEU A 84 16.42 -6.97 0.15
C LEU A 84 15.97 -6.49 1.53
N ASP A 85 14.68 -6.55 1.79
CA ASP A 85 14.12 -6.18 3.08
C ASP A 85 12.66 -6.63 3.24
N THR A 86 12.19 -6.67 4.48
CA THR A 86 10.78 -6.79 4.80
C THR A 86 10.17 -5.38 4.78
N SER A 87 9.76 -4.95 3.59
CA SER A 87 9.20 -3.61 3.37
C SER A 87 7.89 -3.40 4.12
N VAL A 88 7.84 -2.38 4.98
CA VAL A 88 6.62 -1.94 5.68
C VAL A 88 6.48 -0.44 5.53
N MET A 89 5.40 -0.02 4.88
CA MET A 89 5.04 1.39 4.75
C MET A 89 4.19 1.79 5.95
N ALA A 90 4.59 2.84 6.67
CA ALA A 90 3.77 3.43 7.71
C ALA A 90 2.53 4.08 7.09
N SER A 91 1.40 4.13 7.81
CA SER A 91 0.25 4.97 7.46
C SER A 91 -0.52 5.33 8.71
N ASP A 92 -1.04 6.54 8.77
CA ASP A 92 -1.90 6.97 9.86
C ASP A 92 -3.33 6.44 9.69
N TYR A 93 -4.09 6.45 10.78
CA TYR A 93 -5.49 6.03 10.76
C TYR A 93 -6.39 7.08 10.10
N ARG A 94 -7.28 6.66 9.18
CA ARG A 94 -8.27 7.50 8.46
C ARG A 94 -7.67 8.59 7.57
N VAL A 95 -6.49 8.36 7.00
CA VAL A 95 -5.94 9.23 5.95
C VAL A 95 -6.53 8.90 4.58
N PHE A 96 -6.62 9.91 3.73
CA PHE A 96 -7.02 9.75 2.33
C PHE A 96 -5.77 9.72 1.45
N VAL A 97 -5.53 8.58 0.81
CA VAL A 97 -4.26 8.28 0.13
C VAL A 97 -4.49 8.11 -1.36
N GLU A 98 -3.65 8.76 -2.15
CA GLU A 98 -3.51 8.49 -3.58
C GLU A 98 -2.33 7.53 -3.79
N ILE A 99 -2.54 6.48 -4.58
CA ILE A 99 -1.47 5.55 -4.96
C ILE A 99 -1.28 5.64 -6.48
N VAL A 100 -0.07 6.04 -6.89
CA VAL A 100 0.33 6.16 -8.29
C VAL A 100 1.25 4.99 -8.64
N PHE A 101 0.82 4.12 -9.54
CA PHE A 101 1.64 3.00 -10.01
C PHE A 101 2.47 3.43 -11.22
N GLN A 102 3.80 3.36 -11.10
CA GLN A 102 4.74 3.70 -12.16
C GLN A 102 5.47 2.45 -12.67
N ASN A 103 5.01 1.94 -13.80
CA ASN A 103 5.68 0.85 -14.48
C ASN A 103 6.66 1.38 -15.53
N ARG A 104 7.97 1.12 -15.35
CA ARG A 104 9.02 1.46 -16.32
C ARG A 104 9.43 0.27 -17.20
N GLU A 105 8.83 -0.89 -16.96
CA GLU A 105 9.13 -2.13 -17.67
C GLU A 105 8.25 -2.28 -18.92
N ASN A 106 8.65 -3.15 -19.85
CA ASN A 106 7.90 -3.43 -21.08
C ASN A 106 6.79 -4.49 -20.92
N VAL A 107 6.50 -4.90 -19.68
CA VAL A 107 5.48 -5.91 -19.36
C VAL A 107 4.44 -5.30 -18.44
N VAL A 108 3.15 -5.59 -18.68
CA VAL A 108 2.04 -5.17 -17.83
C VAL A 108 2.18 -5.76 -16.43
N GLN A 109 1.90 -4.95 -15.41
CA GLN A 109 1.92 -5.36 -14.01
C GLN A 109 0.52 -5.21 -13.41
N SER A 110 0.06 -6.25 -12.71
CA SER A 110 -1.21 -6.25 -12.01
C SER A 110 -0.97 -6.05 -10.51
N TRP A 111 -1.71 -5.13 -9.91
CA TRP A 111 -1.62 -4.81 -8.48
C TRP A 111 -2.91 -5.19 -7.76
N HIS A 112 -2.77 -5.76 -6.57
CA HIS A 112 -3.87 -6.09 -5.68
C HIS A 112 -3.64 -5.44 -4.33
N LEU A 113 -4.69 -4.84 -3.77
CA LEU A 113 -4.66 -4.22 -2.45
C LEU A 113 -5.55 -5.00 -1.50
N ASP A 114 -4.94 -5.67 -0.53
CA ASP A 114 -5.67 -6.45 0.46
C ASP A 114 -6.36 -5.55 1.49
N GLY A 115 -7.58 -5.91 1.88
CA GLY A 115 -8.30 -5.27 2.99
C GLY A 115 -8.98 -3.94 2.67
N TYR A 116 -8.84 -3.42 1.45
CA TYR A 116 -9.48 -2.19 1.00
C TYR A 116 -9.99 -2.32 -0.43
N SER A 117 -11.08 -1.62 -0.75
CA SER A 117 -11.43 -1.30 -2.13
C SER A 117 -10.93 0.10 -2.46
N PHE A 118 -10.65 0.37 -3.73
CA PHE A 118 -10.14 1.64 -4.20
C PHE A 118 -10.81 2.06 -5.51
N PHE A 119 -10.71 3.35 -5.82
CA PHE A 119 -11.18 3.91 -7.09
C PHE A 119 -9.99 4.14 -8.00
N VAL A 120 -10.10 3.70 -9.27
CA VAL A 120 -9.13 4.03 -10.31
C VAL A 120 -9.53 5.38 -10.90
N VAL A 121 -8.62 6.37 -10.82
CA VAL A 121 -8.91 7.76 -11.19
C VAL A 121 -8.07 8.26 -12.37
N GLY A 122 -7.07 7.50 -12.80
CA GLY A 122 -6.16 7.84 -13.91
C GLY A 122 -5.07 6.80 -14.10
#